data_AF-A0A3B9PIZ6-F1
#
_entry.id   AF-A0A3B9PIZ6-F1
#
_cell.length_a   1.000
_cell.length_b   1.000
_cell.length_c   1.000
_cell.angle_alpha   90.00
_cell.angle_beta   90.00
_cell.angle_gamma   90.00
#
_symmetry.space_group_name_H-M   'P 1'
#
loop_
_entity.id
_entity.type
_entity.pdbx_description
1 polymer ?
#
loop_
_entity_poly.entity_id
_entity_poly.type
_entity_poly.pdbx_seq_one_letter_code
_entity_poly.pdbx_strand_id
1 'polypeptide(L)'
;RQQVENGAQVIDINMDEAMLDSVAAMERFCKLIATEPDISRVPIMLDSSKWSVIETGLKCIQGKGVVNSISMKEGEAEFLRQARLARRYGAAVIVMAFDEQGQADTFRRKTEICERAYKLLVKPVAEGGAGFPAEDIIFDPNIFAIATGIEEHDNYAVDFINAVAWIKDNLPYAKTSGGVSNVSFSFRGNDPVREAIHTVFLYHAIKAGLSMGIVNAGQLGVYDELDPVLRDKVEDVVMNRKPGAGEALVELAQTVKGQARESTQDLAWRAWSVEERLSHALVKGITEFVVADTEEVRAKLEAEGKPPLAVIEGPLMAGMSVVGDLFGAGKMFLPQVVKSARVMKQAVAHLIPYIEAEKLRTGASSKGRIIMATVKGDVHDIGKNIVGVVLGCNGYEVIDLGVMVPAAKILEAAKEHGAQAIGLSGLITPSLEEMSHVAAEMKRQGFSVPLLIGGATTSRNHTAIKIAPHYDQPV
;
A
#
# COMPACT_ATOMS: atom_id res chain seq x y z
N ARG A 1 11.21 -12.42 -1.58
CA ARG A 1 9.95 -13.09 -1.97
C ARG A 1 8.85 -12.88 -0.94
N GLN A 2 8.94 -13.44 0.28
CA GLN A 2 7.89 -13.34 1.31
C GLN A 2 7.38 -11.91 1.59
N GLN A 3 8.27 -10.91 1.63
CA GLN A 3 7.87 -9.50 1.83
C GLN A 3 6.97 -8.99 0.69
N VAL A 4 7.30 -9.31 -0.57
CA VAL A 4 6.50 -8.96 -1.75
C VAL A 4 5.13 -9.65 -1.70
N GLU A 5 5.12 -10.93 -1.34
CA GLU A 5 3.87 -11.69 -1.14
C GLU A 5 3.01 -11.15 0.00
N ASN A 6 3.64 -10.52 0.99
CA ASN A 6 2.97 -9.83 2.09
C ASN A 6 2.56 -8.39 1.75
N GLY A 7 2.76 -7.95 0.49
CA GLY A 7 2.31 -6.66 -0.02
C GLY A 7 3.36 -5.54 0.00
N ALA A 8 4.64 -5.84 0.26
CA ALA A 8 5.70 -4.86 0.10
C ALA A 8 5.82 -4.43 -1.37
N GLN A 9 5.72 -3.12 -1.62
CA GLN A 9 5.80 -2.53 -2.97
C GLN A 9 7.20 -2.05 -3.35
N VAL A 10 8.12 -2.02 -2.39
CA VAL A 10 9.55 -1.74 -2.57
C VAL A 10 10.30 -2.66 -1.62
N ILE A 11 11.45 -3.19 -2.05
CA ILE A 11 12.32 -4.02 -1.20
C ILE A 11 13.57 -3.23 -0.84
N ASP A 12 13.70 -2.93 0.45
CA ASP A 12 14.90 -2.35 1.05
C ASP A 12 15.96 -3.44 1.29
N ILE A 13 17.19 -3.18 0.83
CA ILE A 13 18.31 -4.12 0.90
C ILE A 13 19.47 -3.40 1.56
N ASN A 14 19.82 -3.84 2.75
CA ASN A 14 21.01 -3.38 3.47
C ASN A 14 22.02 -4.53 3.61
N MET A 15 23.26 -4.29 3.22
CA MET A 15 24.39 -5.23 3.32
C MET A 15 25.56 -4.68 4.16
N ASP A 16 25.32 -3.59 4.90
CA ASP A 16 26.29 -3.02 5.82
C ASP A 16 26.37 -3.88 7.09
N GLU A 17 27.46 -4.62 7.20
CA GLU A 17 27.81 -5.42 8.37
C GLU A 17 29.34 -5.46 8.45
N ALA A 18 29.90 -5.39 9.66
CA ALA A 18 31.34 -5.33 9.86
C ALA A 18 32.07 -6.58 9.33
N MET A 19 31.37 -7.72 9.31
CA MET A 19 31.89 -9.02 8.86
C MET A 19 31.63 -9.33 7.38
N LEU A 20 30.96 -8.44 6.64
CA LEU A 20 30.62 -8.64 5.23
C LEU A 20 31.42 -7.70 4.32
N ASP A 21 31.82 -8.21 3.15
CA ASP A 21 32.13 -7.34 2.02
C ASP A 21 30.81 -6.82 1.44
N SER A 22 30.37 -5.66 1.94
CA SER A 22 29.08 -5.06 1.57
C SER A 22 28.95 -4.80 0.08
N VAL A 23 30.05 -4.48 -0.62
CA VAL A 23 30.03 -4.22 -2.07
C VAL A 23 29.76 -5.51 -2.83
N ALA A 24 30.54 -6.56 -2.54
CA ALA A 24 30.36 -7.87 -3.19
C ALA A 24 29.02 -8.51 -2.83
N ALA A 25 28.57 -8.35 -1.58
CA ALA A 25 27.28 -8.86 -1.12
C ALA A 25 26.11 -8.17 -1.83
N MET A 26 26.13 -6.83 -1.93
CA MET A 26 25.11 -6.06 -2.65
C MET A 26 25.04 -6.46 -4.13
N GLU A 27 26.20 -6.55 -4.79
CA GLU A 27 26.30 -6.96 -6.20
C GLU A 27 25.67 -8.34 -6.41
N ARG A 28 26.10 -9.33 -5.60
CA ARG A 28 25.63 -10.71 -5.70
C ARG A 28 24.12 -10.78 -5.46
N PHE A 29 23.62 -10.12 -4.42
CA PHE A 29 22.22 -10.21 -4.05
C PHE A 29 21.30 -9.53 -5.08
N CYS A 30 21.69 -8.38 -5.61
CA CYS A 30 20.96 -7.71 -6.69
C CYS A 30 20.86 -8.59 -7.95
N LYS A 31 21.95 -9.27 -8.34
CA LYS A 31 21.95 -10.20 -9.49
C LYS A 31 21.03 -11.40 -9.27
N LEU A 32 20.99 -11.95 -8.05
CA LEU A 32 20.08 -13.04 -7.70
C LEU A 32 18.61 -12.61 -7.73
N ILE A 33 18.29 -11.40 -7.27
CA ILE A 33 16.93 -10.88 -7.32
C ILE A 33 16.48 -10.66 -8.78
N ALA A 34 17.38 -10.18 -9.64
CA ALA A 34 17.07 -9.93 -11.04
C ALA A 34 16.63 -11.20 -11.79
N THR A 35 17.07 -12.39 -11.36
CA THR A 35 16.68 -13.68 -11.95
C THR A 35 15.35 -14.23 -11.43
N GLU A 36 14.70 -13.57 -10.47
CA GLU A 36 13.48 -14.03 -9.81
C GLU A 36 12.28 -13.11 -10.14
N PRO A 37 11.42 -13.47 -11.13
CA PRO A 37 10.30 -12.63 -11.59
C PRO A 37 9.33 -12.19 -10.47
N ASP A 38 9.12 -13.05 -9.47
CA ASP A 38 8.23 -12.76 -8.33
C ASP A 38 8.74 -11.59 -7.46
N ILE A 39 10.04 -11.31 -7.52
CA ILE A 39 10.71 -10.27 -6.75
C ILE A 39 11.01 -9.06 -7.65
N SER A 40 11.52 -9.28 -8.87
CA SER A 40 11.97 -8.18 -9.76
C SER A 40 10.84 -7.30 -10.29
N ARG A 41 9.58 -7.68 -10.07
CA ARG A 41 8.38 -6.87 -10.36
C ARG A 41 8.20 -5.64 -9.45
N VAL A 42 8.91 -5.55 -8.33
CA VAL A 42 8.89 -4.38 -7.44
C VAL A 42 10.24 -3.64 -7.42
N PRO A 43 10.26 -2.30 -7.29
CA PRO A 43 11.49 -1.54 -7.15
C PRO A 43 12.37 -1.99 -5.97
N ILE A 44 13.67 -1.75 -6.11
CA ILE A 44 14.68 -2.03 -5.08
C ILE A 44 15.15 -0.71 -4.46
N MET A 45 15.13 -0.64 -3.14
CA MET A 45 15.73 0.40 -2.34
C MET A 45 17.09 -0.10 -1.85
N LEU A 46 18.15 0.60 -2.27
CA LEU A 46 19.54 0.25 -1.99
C LEU A 46 19.98 1.00 -0.75
N ASP A 47 20.07 0.28 0.37
CA ASP A 47 20.41 0.83 1.68
C ASP A 47 21.87 0.59 2.05
N SER A 48 22.62 1.69 2.22
CA SER A 48 23.97 1.66 2.75
C SER A 48 24.43 3.04 3.20
N SER A 49 25.28 3.06 4.21
CA SER A 49 26.05 4.24 4.63
C SER A 49 27.19 4.59 3.65
N LYS A 50 27.53 3.69 2.71
CA LYS A 50 28.65 3.84 1.77
C LYS A 50 28.14 4.01 0.34
N TRP A 51 28.46 5.15 -0.28
CA TRP A 51 28.10 5.42 -1.67
C TRP A 51 28.58 4.34 -2.65
N SER A 52 29.75 3.73 -2.42
CA SER A 52 30.28 2.67 -3.29
C SER A 52 29.39 1.42 -3.34
N VAL A 53 28.70 1.10 -2.25
CA VAL A 53 27.75 -0.03 -2.16
C VAL A 53 26.47 0.31 -2.93
N ILE A 54 25.91 1.51 -2.68
CA ILE A 54 24.74 2.03 -3.39
C ILE A 54 25.00 2.04 -4.90
N GLU A 55 26.12 2.60 -5.35
CA GLU A 55 26.44 2.70 -6.77
C GLU A 55 26.63 1.32 -7.42
N THR A 56 27.18 0.35 -6.69
CA THR A 56 27.28 -1.04 -7.16
C THR A 56 25.91 -1.65 -7.37
N GLY A 57 24.98 -1.43 -6.44
CA GLY A 57 23.58 -1.84 -6.59
C GLY A 57 22.91 -1.17 -7.80
N LEU A 58 23.09 0.15 -7.97
CA LEU A 58 22.54 0.91 -9.09
C LEU A 58 23.03 0.41 -10.46
N LYS A 59 24.29 -0.08 -10.53
CA LYS A 59 24.84 -0.70 -11.74
C LYS A 59 24.26 -2.09 -12.04
N CYS A 60 23.71 -2.77 -11.04
CA CYS A 60 23.19 -4.13 -11.17
C CYS A 60 21.70 -4.18 -11.49
N ILE A 61 20.92 -3.22 -11.00
CA ILE A 61 19.47 -3.19 -11.23
C ILE A 61 19.15 -2.63 -12.62
N GLN A 62 18.13 -3.19 -13.28
CA GLN A 62 17.70 -2.76 -14.62
C GLN A 62 16.57 -1.72 -14.58
N GLY A 63 15.75 -1.75 -13.53
CA GLY A 63 14.63 -0.83 -13.33
C GLY A 63 15.00 0.38 -12.47
N LYS A 64 14.02 1.25 -12.23
CA LYS A 64 14.17 2.41 -11.35
C LYS A 64 14.41 1.97 -9.90
N GLY A 65 15.60 2.27 -9.38
CA GLY A 65 15.94 2.06 -7.97
C GLY A 65 15.63 3.26 -7.09
N VAL A 66 15.70 3.05 -5.77
CA VAL A 66 15.67 4.09 -4.76
C VAL A 66 16.98 4.06 -3.98
N VAL A 67 17.67 5.19 -3.88
CA VAL A 67 18.88 5.32 -3.06
C VAL A 67 18.46 5.57 -1.61
N ASN A 68 18.88 4.70 -0.68
CA ASN A 68 18.72 4.88 0.76
C ASN A 68 20.13 4.97 1.39
N SER A 69 20.67 6.15 1.64
CA SER A 69 20.11 7.48 1.43
C SER A 69 21.23 8.47 1.10
N ILE A 70 20.86 9.71 0.79
CA ILE A 70 21.79 10.85 0.71
C ILE A 70 21.46 11.88 1.80
N SER A 71 22.43 12.69 2.19
CA SER A 71 22.24 13.75 3.19
C SER A 71 23.29 14.86 3.05
N MET A 72 23.13 15.95 3.81
CA MET A 72 24.10 17.05 3.86
C MET A 72 25.13 16.86 4.99
N LYS A 73 25.22 15.67 5.60
CA LYS A 73 26.18 15.35 6.67
C LYS A 73 27.64 15.64 6.28
N GLU A 74 28.02 15.31 5.05
CA GLU A 74 29.38 15.53 4.51
C GLU A 74 29.50 16.86 3.75
N GLY A 75 28.50 17.73 3.91
CA GLY A 75 28.41 19.02 3.25
C GLY A 75 27.67 18.99 1.92
N GLU A 76 27.28 20.18 1.48
CA GLU A 76 26.48 20.42 0.29
C GLU A 76 27.11 19.91 -1.02
N ALA A 77 28.44 20.01 -1.15
CA ALA A 77 29.15 19.61 -2.37
C ALA A 77 29.02 18.09 -2.62
N GLU A 78 29.16 17.29 -1.57
CA GLU A 78 29.04 15.83 -1.66
C GLU A 78 27.57 15.41 -1.86
N PHE A 79 26.64 16.05 -1.15
CA PHE A 79 25.21 15.87 -1.35
C PHE A 79 24.78 16.07 -2.82
N LEU A 80 25.22 17.18 -3.44
CA LEU A 80 24.93 17.47 -4.86
C LEU A 80 25.63 16.49 -5.81
N ARG A 81 26.85 16.02 -5.48
CA ARG A 81 27.56 15.01 -6.27
C ARG A 81 26.76 13.71 -6.33
N GLN A 82 26.33 13.21 -5.17
CA GLN A 82 25.53 12.00 -5.01
C GLN A 82 24.16 12.14 -5.69
N ALA A 83 23.46 13.26 -5.50
CA ALA A 83 22.18 13.53 -6.14
C ALA A 83 22.27 13.54 -7.67
N ARG A 84 23.31 14.17 -8.25
CA ARG A 84 23.52 14.18 -9.70
C ARG A 84 23.82 12.78 -10.24
N LEU A 85 24.56 11.96 -9.50
CA LEU A 85 24.79 10.56 -9.87
C LEU A 85 23.51 9.74 -9.80
N ALA A 86 22.74 9.82 -8.71
CA ALA A 86 21.44 9.14 -8.59
C ALA A 86 20.51 9.51 -9.76
N ARG A 87 20.43 10.81 -10.11
CA ARG A 87 19.68 11.29 -11.28
C ARG A 87 20.19 10.68 -12.59
N ARG A 88 21.51 10.56 -12.76
CA ARG A 88 22.11 9.96 -13.96
C ARG A 88 21.74 8.48 -14.12
N TYR A 89 21.59 7.76 -13.01
CA TYR A 89 21.06 6.38 -13.00
C TYR A 89 19.54 6.32 -13.13
N GLY A 90 18.83 7.46 -13.12
CA GLY A 90 17.37 7.51 -13.14
C GLY A 90 16.72 7.05 -11.84
N ALA A 91 17.47 7.02 -10.73
CA ALA A 91 16.99 6.57 -9.42
C ALA A 91 16.27 7.69 -8.65
N ALA A 92 15.32 7.32 -7.80
CA ALA A 92 14.80 8.18 -6.74
C ALA A 92 15.77 8.20 -5.54
N VAL A 93 15.62 9.18 -4.64
CA VAL A 93 16.50 9.34 -3.47
C VAL A 93 15.70 9.50 -2.18
N ILE A 94 16.08 8.73 -1.17
CA ILE A 94 15.78 9.07 0.22
C ILE A 94 16.77 10.14 0.67
N VAL A 95 16.24 11.22 1.24
CA VAL A 95 17.01 12.34 1.79
C VAL A 95 16.79 12.38 3.29
N MET A 96 17.82 12.00 4.05
CA MET A 96 17.77 12.07 5.52
C MET A 96 17.78 13.52 5.97
N ALA A 97 17.00 13.84 7.00
CA ALA A 97 17.09 15.12 7.69
C ALA A 97 18.36 15.16 8.58
N PHE A 98 19.53 15.19 7.93
CA PHE A 98 20.86 15.25 8.54
C PHE A 98 21.71 16.24 7.73
N ASP A 99 22.20 17.29 8.37
CA ASP A 99 23.10 18.28 7.79
C ASP A 99 24.45 18.36 8.53
N GLU A 100 25.27 19.35 8.20
CA GLU A 100 26.61 19.56 8.77
C GLU A 100 26.58 19.79 10.30
N GLN A 101 25.41 20.13 10.87
CA GLN A 101 25.21 20.36 12.31
C GLN A 101 24.66 19.14 13.05
N GLY A 102 24.33 18.05 12.34
CA GLY A 102 23.84 16.81 12.94
C GLY A 102 22.46 16.38 12.44
N GLN A 103 21.90 15.39 13.13
CA GLN A 103 20.56 14.88 12.84
C GLN A 103 19.47 15.85 13.31
N ALA A 104 18.38 15.93 12.55
CA ALA A 104 17.20 16.70 12.92
C ALA A 104 16.32 15.92 13.91
N ASP A 105 16.37 16.31 15.17
CA ASP A 105 15.60 15.79 16.31
C ASP A 105 14.24 16.50 16.48
N THR A 106 14.21 17.82 16.35
CA THR A 106 13.01 18.66 16.54
C THR A 106 12.25 18.93 15.24
N PHE A 107 10.94 19.23 15.32
CA PHE A 107 10.13 19.64 14.16
C PHE A 107 10.81 20.73 13.33
N ARG A 108 11.29 21.79 13.99
CA ARG A 108 11.95 22.92 13.33
C ARG A 108 13.17 22.48 12.52
N ARG A 109 14.07 21.69 13.12
CA ARG A 109 15.27 21.20 12.44
C ARG A 109 14.92 20.29 11.26
N LYS A 110 13.90 19.44 11.42
CA LYS A 110 13.41 18.54 10.35
C LYS A 110 12.95 19.36 9.14
N THR A 111 12.11 20.37 9.36
CA THR A 111 11.60 21.23 8.28
C THR A 111 12.68 22.09 7.63
N GLU A 112 13.60 22.68 8.43
CA GLU A 112 14.71 23.51 7.91
C GLU A 112 15.61 22.70 6.97
N ILE A 113 16.00 21.49 7.37
CA ILE A 113 16.89 20.63 6.57
C ILE A 113 16.17 20.14 5.31
N CYS A 114 14.93 19.66 5.42
CA CYS A 114 14.16 19.20 4.26
C CYS A 114 13.92 20.33 3.25
N GLU A 115 13.61 21.55 3.70
CA GLU A 115 13.42 22.71 2.81
C GLU A 115 14.71 23.07 2.08
N ARG A 116 15.84 23.13 2.80
CA ARG A 116 17.16 23.41 2.21
C ARG A 116 17.52 22.35 1.17
N ALA A 117 17.39 21.07 1.53
CA ALA A 117 17.68 19.97 0.62
C ALA A 117 16.78 20.00 -0.62
N TYR A 118 15.47 20.26 -0.46
CA TYR A 118 14.54 20.39 -1.57
C TYR A 118 15.00 21.46 -2.56
N LYS A 119 15.28 22.67 -2.07
CA LYS A 119 15.75 23.79 -2.90
C LYS A 119 17.01 23.43 -3.67
N LEU A 120 17.99 22.79 -3.04
CA LEU A 120 19.24 22.36 -3.68
C LEU A 120 19.02 21.28 -4.75
N LEU A 121 18.13 20.32 -4.48
CA LEU A 121 17.85 19.21 -5.38
C LEU A 121 17.10 19.67 -6.64
N VAL A 122 16.01 20.42 -6.47
CA VAL A 122 15.16 20.83 -7.61
C VAL A 122 15.80 21.93 -8.46
N LYS A 123 16.68 22.74 -7.86
CA LYS A 123 17.38 23.83 -8.59
C LYS A 123 18.15 23.27 -9.79
N PRO A 124 18.07 23.91 -10.98
CA PRO A 124 18.76 23.43 -12.18
C PRO A 124 20.27 23.28 -11.99
N VAL A 125 20.86 22.31 -12.68
CA VAL A 125 22.33 22.08 -12.65
C VAL A 125 23.10 23.31 -13.10
N ALA A 126 22.59 24.04 -14.10
CA ALA A 126 23.19 25.28 -14.60
C ALA A 126 23.28 26.40 -13.54
N GLU A 127 22.44 26.33 -12.51
CA GLU A 127 22.42 27.30 -11.41
C GLU A 127 23.08 26.74 -10.13
N GLY A 128 23.78 25.61 -10.23
CA GLY A 128 24.49 24.97 -9.13
C GLY A 128 23.72 23.90 -8.36
N GLY A 129 22.46 23.60 -8.69
CA GLY A 129 21.68 22.53 -8.04
C GLY A 129 21.88 21.15 -8.66
N ALA A 130 20.94 20.23 -8.43
CA ALA A 130 20.95 18.88 -9.01
C ALA A 130 20.01 18.68 -10.21
N GLY A 131 19.02 19.57 -10.39
CA GLY A 131 17.96 19.45 -11.40
C GLY A 131 17.16 18.16 -11.24
N PHE A 132 16.92 17.75 -10.00
CA PHE A 132 16.25 16.50 -9.64
C PHE A 132 14.72 16.65 -9.75
N PRO A 133 13.99 15.68 -10.33
CA PRO A 133 12.53 15.70 -10.33
C PRO A 133 11.99 15.66 -8.90
N ALA A 134 11.08 16.55 -8.54
CA ALA A 134 10.59 16.67 -7.17
C ALA A 134 9.84 15.41 -6.71
N GLU A 135 9.13 14.75 -7.63
CA GLU A 135 8.43 13.49 -7.41
C GLU A 135 9.35 12.31 -7.06
N ASP A 136 10.65 12.41 -7.32
CA ASP A 136 11.67 11.40 -7.01
C ASP A 136 12.43 11.69 -5.71
N ILE A 137 12.06 12.75 -5.00
CA ILE A 137 12.60 13.09 -3.69
C ILE A 137 11.71 12.48 -2.62
N ILE A 138 12.30 11.66 -1.74
CA ILE A 138 11.63 11.04 -0.61
C ILE A 138 12.33 11.53 0.66
N PHE A 139 11.71 12.41 1.44
CA PHE A 139 12.29 12.85 2.69
C PHE A 139 12.12 11.79 3.78
N ASP A 140 13.18 11.53 4.55
CA ASP A 140 13.12 10.85 5.84
C ASP A 140 13.41 11.88 6.94
N PRO A 141 12.37 12.41 7.62
CA PRO A 141 12.52 13.34 8.74
C PRO A 141 13.10 12.72 10.02
N ASN A 142 13.64 11.49 9.98
CA ASN A 142 14.16 10.69 11.08
C ASN A 142 13.08 10.25 12.08
N ILE A 143 12.77 8.95 12.06
CA ILE A 143 12.03 8.29 13.14
C ILE A 143 13.01 7.88 14.24
N PHE A 144 12.86 8.47 15.43
CA PHE A 144 13.63 8.13 16.63
C PHE A 144 12.80 7.33 17.63
N ALA A 145 13.50 6.65 18.53
CA ALA A 145 12.90 5.89 19.61
C ALA A 145 12.21 6.82 20.62
N ILE A 146 11.00 6.45 21.04
CA ILE A 146 10.26 7.12 22.11
C ILE A 146 10.21 6.25 23.38
N ALA A 147 9.75 6.83 24.49
CA ALA A 147 9.75 6.17 25.81
C ALA A 147 11.12 5.59 26.19
N THR A 148 12.19 6.36 25.95
CA THR A 148 13.57 5.96 26.26
C THR A 148 13.96 6.24 27.71
N GLY A 149 13.07 6.88 28.49
CA GLY A 149 13.37 7.40 29.83
C GLY A 149 14.09 8.75 29.84
N ILE A 150 14.14 9.44 28.70
CA ILE A 150 14.74 10.77 28.53
C ILE A 150 13.61 11.69 28.05
N GLU A 151 13.27 12.72 28.82
CA GLU A 151 12.10 13.59 28.57
C GLU A 151 12.19 14.31 27.22
N GLU A 152 13.41 14.69 26.81
CA GLU A 152 13.68 15.33 25.53
C GLU A 152 13.29 14.44 24.32
N HIS A 153 13.15 13.13 24.52
CA HIS A 153 12.81 12.17 23.46
C HIS A 153 11.31 11.93 23.32
N ASP A 154 10.50 12.37 24.30
CA ASP A 154 9.07 12.08 24.33
C ASP A 154 8.32 12.66 23.14
N ASN A 155 8.81 13.77 22.58
CA ASN A 155 8.16 14.47 21.47
C ASN A 155 8.61 13.99 20.08
N TYR A 156 9.57 13.07 19.96
CA TYR A 156 10.16 12.70 18.66
C TYR A 156 9.15 12.17 17.63
N ALA A 157 8.16 11.37 18.06
CA ALA A 157 7.12 10.88 17.16
C ALA A 157 6.19 12.01 16.68
N VAL A 158 5.81 12.93 17.59
CA VAL A 158 5.00 14.11 17.26
C VAL A 158 5.76 15.05 16.30
N ASP A 159 7.04 15.30 16.56
CA ASP A 159 7.89 16.12 15.69
C ASP A 159 8.01 15.53 14.28
N PHE A 160 8.12 14.20 14.17
CA PHE A 160 8.10 13.52 12.87
C PHE A 160 6.75 13.69 12.16
N ILE A 161 5.63 13.43 12.84
CA ILE A 161 4.28 13.53 12.26
C ILE A 161 4.00 14.96 11.77
N ASN A 162 4.39 15.97 12.56
CA ASN A 162 4.25 17.37 12.18
C ASN A 162 5.15 17.73 10.99
N ALA A 163 6.39 17.23 10.95
CA ALA A 163 7.29 17.45 9.82
C ALA A 163 6.75 16.83 8.53
N VAL A 164 6.14 15.65 8.62
CA VAL A 164 5.47 14.99 7.47
C VAL A 164 4.35 15.86 6.91
N ALA A 165 3.47 16.40 7.77
CA ALA A 165 2.40 17.30 7.34
C ALA A 165 2.98 18.56 6.68
N TRP A 166 3.99 19.17 7.31
CA TRP A 166 4.64 20.36 6.77
C TRP A 166 5.28 20.11 5.41
N ILE A 167 6.02 19.01 5.24
CA ILE A 167 6.66 18.64 3.97
C ILE A 167 5.61 18.48 2.87
N LYS A 168 4.50 17.79 3.16
CA LYS A 168 3.41 17.60 2.19
C LYS A 168 2.78 18.92 1.75
N ASP A 169 2.62 19.86 2.67
CA ASP A 169 1.99 21.15 2.38
C ASP A 169 2.94 22.16 1.70
N ASN A 170 4.25 22.06 1.94
CA ASN A 170 5.23 23.09 1.55
C ASN A 170 6.23 22.66 0.48
N LEU A 171 6.44 21.36 0.26
CA LEU A 171 7.40 20.81 -0.70
C LEU A 171 6.67 20.00 -1.78
N PRO A 172 6.17 20.65 -2.86
CA PRO A 172 5.32 19.99 -3.85
C PRO A 172 5.95 18.75 -4.45
N TYR A 173 5.12 17.70 -4.64
CA TYR A 173 5.48 16.40 -5.22
C TYR A 173 6.47 15.55 -4.41
N ALA A 174 7.20 16.13 -3.45
CA ALA A 174 8.07 15.37 -2.58
C ALA A 174 7.28 14.36 -1.75
N LYS A 175 7.87 13.18 -1.57
CA LYS A 175 7.32 12.10 -0.74
C LYS A 175 7.96 12.14 0.65
N THR A 176 7.34 11.42 1.58
CA THR A 176 7.87 11.20 2.93
C THR A 176 7.92 9.72 3.25
N SER A 177 8.99 9.30 3.95
CA SER A 177 9.25 7.94 4.42
C SER A 177 9.86 7.96 5.82
N GLY A 178 10.06 6.78 6.39
CA GLY A 178 10.83 6.59 7.61
C GLY A 178 10.97 5.13 8.02
N GLY A 179 12.03 4.83 8.78
CA GLY A 179 12.24 3.53 9.43
C GLY A 179 11.30 3.31 10.61
N VAL A 180 10.10 2.76 10.37
CA VAL A 180 9.03 2.68 11.38
C VAL A 180 9.46 1.88 12.60
N SER A 181 10.22 0.79 12.42
CA SER A 181 10.69 -0.05 13.52
C SER A 181 11.50 0.71 14.59
N ASN A 182 12.12 1.84 14.23
CA ASN A 182 12.96 2.65 15.13
C ASN A 182 12.14 3.30 16.25
N VAL A 183 10.88 3.65 16.00
CA VAL A 183 10.02 4.29 17.02
C VAL A 183 9.87 3.42 18.27
N SER A 184 9.90 2.11 18.08
CA SER A 184 9.64 1.09 19.11
C SER A 184 10.88 0.52 19.79
N PHE A 185 12.07 1.09 19.52
CA PHE A 185 13.35 0.48 19.90
C PHE A 185 13.47 0.19 21.41
N SER A 186 12.91 1.05 22.26
CA SER A 186 12.89 0.92 23.72
C SER A 186 12.19 -0.35 24.21
N PHE A 187 11.36 -0.97 23.36
CA PHE A 187 10.58 -2.17 23.67
C PHE A 187 11.10 -3.43 22.95
N ARG A 188 12.36 -3.45 22.53
CA ARG A 188 13.01 -4.66 21.97
C ARG A 188 12.79 -5.87 22.89
N GLY A 189 12.37 -6.99 22.29
CA GLY A 189 11.99 -8.21 23.01
C GLY A 189 10.54 -8.23 23.52
N ASN A 190 9.73 -7.22 23.21
CA ASN A 190 8.28 -7.23 23.43
C ASN A 190 7.55 -6.89 22.12
N ASP A 191 7.45 -7.87 21.23
CA ASP A 191 6.86 -7.67 19.90
C ASP A 191 5.39 -7.21 19.94
N PRO A 192 4.51 -7.70 20.83
CA PRO A 192 3.13 -7.19 20.94
C PRO A 192 3.05 -5.67 21.16
N VAL A 193 3.88 -5.12 22.07
CA VAL A 193 3.92 -3.67 22.33
C VAL A 193 4.53 -2.93 21.14
N ARG A 194 5.57 -3.49 20.51
CA ARG A 194 6.20 -2.86 19.33
C ARG A 194 5.23 -2.76 18.16
N GLU A 195 4.51 -3.82 17.86
CA GLU A 195 3.50 -3.84 16.79
C GLU A 195 2.38 -2.84 17.07
N ALA A 196 1.91 -2.73 18.32
CA ALA A 196 0.93 -1.72 18.71
C ALA A 196 1.45 -0.29 18.48
N ILE A 197 2.71 0.00 18.86
CA ILE A 197 3.35 1.29 18.59
C ILE A 197 3.43 1.56 17.09
N HIS A 198 3.84 0.58 16.28
CA HIS A 198 3.92 0.75 14.82
C HIS A 198 2.54 1.08 14.22
N THR A 199 1.50 0.34 14.61
CA THR A 199 0.14 0.54 14.12
C THR A 199 -0.40 1.92 14.47
N VAL A 200 -0.24 2.38 15.72
CA VAL A 200 -0.69 3.70 16.16
C VAL A 200 0.12 4.81 15.49
N PHE A 201 1.45 4.68 15.43
CA PHE A 201 2.32 5.64 14.76
C PHE A 201 1.95 5.81 13.29
N LEU A 202 1.80 4.70 12.55
CA LEU A 202 1.41 4.72 11.15
C LEU A 202 0.02 5.33 10.94
N TYR A 203 -0.95 5.01 11.81
CA TYR A 203 -2.30 5.58 11.74
C TYR A 203 -2.28 7.13 11.77
N HIS A 204 -1.51 7.72 12.69
CA HIS A 204 -1.39 9.18 12.77
C HIS A 204 -0.51 9.76 11.66
N ALA A 205 0.63 9.13 11.36
CA ALA A 205 1.56 9.64 10.35
C ALA A 205 0.94 9.61 8.94
N ILE A 206 0.20 8.57 8.58
CA ILE A 206 -0.49 8.48 7.28
C ILE A 206 -1.59 9.55 7.16
N LYS A 207 -2.34 9.82 8.23
CA LYS A 207 -3.30 10.94 8.26
C LYS A 207 -2.62 12.29 8.05
N ALA A 208 -1.44 12.49 8.63
CA ALA A 208 -0.62 13.67 8.40
C ALA A 208 -0.04 13.75 6.97
N GLY A 209 -0.01 12.63 6.23
CA GLY A 209 0.44 12.60 4.84
C GLY A 209 1.62 11.70 4.54
N LEU A 210 2.02 10.81 5.47
CA LEU A 210 3.10 9.86 5.25
C LEU A 210 2.76 8.97 4.04
N SER A 211 3.63 9.00 3.03
CA SER A 211 3.39 8.31 1.76
C SER A 211 4.07 6.94 1.65
N MET A 212 5.15 6.74 2.40
CA MET A 212 5.98 5.52 2.38
C MET A 212 6.44 5.19 3.80
N GLY A 213 6.85 3.95 4.05
CA GLY A 213 7.43 3.55 5.31
C GLY A 213 8.21 2.25 5.19
N ILE A 214 9.39 2.18 5.80
CA ILE A 214 10.17 0.95 5.89
C ILE A 214 9.61 0.16 7.08
N VAL A 215 8.87 -0.89 6.76
CA VAL A 215 8.05 -1.67 7.72
C VAL A 215 8.30 -3.16 7.56
N ASN A 216 8.05 -3.92 8.63
CA ASN A 216 7.82 -5.35 8.47
C ASN A 216 6.38 -5.56 7.96
N ALA A 217 6.22 -5.78 6.65
CA ALA A 217 4.91 -6.02 6.02
C ALA A 217 4.14 -7.24 6.60
N GLY A 218 4.84 -8.14 7.30
CA GLY A 218 4.26 -9.25 8.03
C GLY A 218 3.53 -8.87 9.32
N GLN A 219 3.98 -7.81 10.00
CA GLN A 219 3.66 -7.48 11.40
C GLN A 219 2.84 -6.18 11.54
N LEU A 220 2.08 -5.80 10.52
CA LEU A 220 1.18 -4.65 10.60
C LEU A 220 -0.15 -5.07 11.22
N GLY A 221 -0.47 -4.56 12.41
CA GLY A 221 -1.76 -4.74 13.07
C GLY A 221 -2.85 -3.80 12.52
N VAL A 222 -4.11 -4.14 12.77
CA VAL A 222 -5.26 -3.27 12.49
C VAL A 222 -5.53 -2.40 13.71
N TYR A 223 -5.61 -1.08 13.52
CA TYR A 223 -5.71 -0.12 14.63
C TYR A 223 -6.92 -0.35 15.55
N ASP A 224 -8.07 -0.74 14.99
CA ASP A 224 -9.29 -1.00 15.78
C ASP A 224 -9.29 -2.33 16.54
N GLU A 225 -8.41 -3.27 16.16
CA GLU A 225 -8.31 -4.58 16.82
C GLU A 225 -7.28 -4.59 17.96
N LEU A 226 -6.57 -3.47 18.18
CA LEU A 226 -5.71 -3.32 19.34
C LEU A 226 -6.54 -3.32 20.62
N ASP A 227 -6.05 -4.01 21.65
CA ASP A 227 -6.64 -3.93 22.99
C ASP A 227 -6.84 -2.46 23.40
N PRO A 228 -8.03 -2.03 23.83
CA PRO A 228 -8.30 -0.62 24.09
C PRO A 228 -7.37 0.03 25.12
N VAL A 229 -6.95 -0.72 26.16
CA VAL A 229 -6.05 -0.22 27.20
C VAL A 229 -4.64 -0.04 26.65
N LEU A 230 -4.14 -1.04 25.92
CA LEU A 230 -2.83 -0.95 25.26
C LEU A 230 -2.82 0.17 24.22
N ARG A 231 -3.87 0.28 23.40
CA ARG A 231 -4.01 1.32 22.38
C ARG A 231 -3.95 2.72 22.99
N ASP A 232 -4.71 2.96 24.06
CA ASP A 232 -4.74 4.27 24.72
C ASP A 232 -3.36 4.65 25.30
N LYS A 233 -2.68 3.69 25.94
CA LYS A 233 -1.33 3.91 26.48
C LYS A 233 -0.29 4.15 25.39
N VAL A 234 -0.39 3.41 24.28
CA VAL A 234 0.48 3.63 23.12
C VAL A 234 0.22 5.00 22.49
N GLU A 235 -1.05 5.43 22.37
CA GLU A 235 -1.37 6.78 21.89
C GLU A 235 -0.84 7.87 22.81
N ASP A 236 -0.90 7.68 24.12
CA ASP A 236 -0.32 8.63 25.07
C ASP A 236 1.17 8.87 24.80
N VAL A 237 1.90 7.80 24.47
CA VAL A 237 3.35 7.86 24.17
C VAL A 237 3.62 8.39 22.77
N VAL A 238 2.96 7.86 21.74
CA VAL A 238 3.18 8.25 20.33
C VAL A 238 2.81 9.71 20.10
N MET A 239 1.71 10.17 20.70
CA MET A 239 1.21 11.53 20.54
C MET A 239 1.63 12.46 21.68
N ASN A 240 2.48 12.00 22.60
CA ASN A 240 2.95 12.75 23.77
C ASN A 240 1.81 13.48 24.51
N ARG A 241 0.71 12.78 24.82
CA ARG A 241 -0.54 13.40 25.32
C ARG A 241 -0.47 13.81 26.79
N LYS A 242 0.41 13.16 27.56
CA LYS A 242 0.57 13.42 28.99
C LYS A 242 1.98 13.08 29.49
N PRO A 243 2.49 13.80 30.50
CA PRO A 243 3.74 13.46 31.16
C PRO A 243 3.72 12.04 31.74
N GLY A 244 4.88 11.37 31.74
CA GLY A 244 5.02 10.01 32.29
C GLY A 244 4.35 8.90 31.46
N ALA A 245 3.88 9.19 30.25
CA ALA A 245 3.28 8.19 29.37
C ALA A 245 4.25 7.03 29.07
N GLY A 246 5.54 7.34 28.86
CA GLY A 246 6.58 6.34 28.59
C GLY A 246 6.74 5.33 29.72
N GLU A 247 6.83 5.81 30.97
CA GLU A 247 6.91 4.97 32.17
C GLU A 247 5.67 4.08 32.30
N ALA A 248 4.47 4.66 32.13
CA ALA A 248 3.22 3.92 32.22
C ALA A 248 3.10 2.83 31.15
N LEU A 249 3.63 3.05 29.95
CA LEU A 249 3.67 2.03 28.90
C LEU A 249 4.71 0.94 29.21
N VAL A 250 5.85 1.29 29.82
CA VAL A 250 6.86 0.32 30.27
C VAL A 250 6.29 -0.59 31.36
N GLU A 251 5.54 -0.05 32.33
CA GLU A 251 4.84 -0.85 33.34
C GLU A 251 3.83 -1.83 32.71
N LEU A 252 2.99 -1.34 31.79
CA LEU A 252 2.06 -2.20 31.05
C LEU A 252 2.80 -3.25 30.21
N ALA A 253 3.94 -2.89 29.62
CA ALA A 253 4.73 -3.81 28.82
C ALA A 253 5.21 -5.02 29.64
N GLN A 254 5.41 -4.88 30.96
CA GLN A 254 5.76 -6.01 31.82
C GLN A 254 4.62 -7.02 31.96
N THR A 255 3.36 -6.57 31.98
CA THR A 255 2.20 -7.47 32.03
C THR A 255 1.94 -8.15 30.69
N VAL A 256 2.29 -7.48 29.59
CA VAL A 256 2.17 -8.02 28.23
C VAL A 256 3.29 -9.02 27.91
N LYS A 257 4.50 -8.85 28.48
CA LYS A 257 5.63 -9.80 28.34
C LYS A 257 5.32 -11.22 28.83
N GLY A 258 4.39 -11.38 29.78
CA GLY A 258 3.99 -12.68 30.34
C GLY A 258 3.21 -13.57 29.37
N GLN A 259 2.77 -13.02 28.23
CA GLN A 259 2.24 -13.79 27.12
C GLN A 259 3.31 -13.92 26.04
N ALA A 260 4.40 -14.64 26.36
CA ALA A 260 5.04 -15.42 25.32
C ALA A 260 3.98 -16.43 24.87
N ARG A 261 3.11 -16.02 23.94
CA ARG A 261 2.50 -16.99 23.04
C ARG A 261 3.69 -17.67 22.40
N GLU A 262 4.00 -18.88 22.87
CA GLU A 262 4.40 -19.91 21.94
C GLU A 262 3.58 -19.69 20.67
N SER A 263 4.17 -19.87 19.48
CA SER A 263 3.44 -19.75 18.24
C SER A 263 2.37 -20.85 18.07
N THR A 264 1.72 -21.29 19.14
CA THR A 264 0.34 -21.73 19.10
C THR A 264 -0.47 -20.57 18.57
N GLN A 265 -0.79 -20.64 17.28
CA GLN A 265 -1.83 -19.82 16.68
C GLN A 265 -2.98 -19.75 17.67
N ASP A 266 -3.36 -18.54 18.08
CA ASP A 266 -4.56 -18.37 18.87
C ASP A 266 -5.73 -18.78 17.99
N LEU A 267 -6.17 -20.03 18.15
CA LEU A 267 -7.27 -20.63 17.40
C LEU A 267 -8.59 -20.47 18.16
N ALA A 268 -8.68 -19.60 19.17
CA ALA A 268 -9.95 -19.35 19.86
C ALA A 268 -11.06 -18.91 18.91
N TRP A 269 -10.70 -18.15 17.87
CA TRP A 269 -11.63 -17.75 16.80
C TRP A 269 -12.18 -18.93 16.00
N ARG A 270 -11.52 -20.10 16.02
CA ARG A 270 -12.04 -21.31 15.34
C ARG A 270 -13.33 -21.83 15.94
N ALA A 271 -13.64 -21.47 17.18
CA ALA A 271 -14.89 -21.79 17.86
C ALA A 271 -16.05 -20.84 17.50
N TRP A 272 -15.78 -19.76 16.76
CA TRP A 272 -16.81 -18.82 16.29
C TRP A 272 -17.66 -19.42 15.16
N SER A 273 -18.72 -18.71 14.76
CA SER A 273 -19.51 -19.11 13.59
C SER A 273 -18.65 -19.13 12.33
N VAL A 274 -18.95 -20.00 11.37
CA VAL A 274 -18.18 -20.08 10.12
C VAL A 274 -18.14 -18.75 9.37
N GLU A 275 -19.22 -17.97 9.43
CA GLU A 275 -19.31 -16.62 8.86
C GLU A 275 -18.34 -15.64 9.55
N GLU A 276 -18.28 -15.67 10.89
CA GLU A 276 -17.32 -14.88 11.68
C GLU A 276 -15.87 -15.30 11.40
N ARG A 277 -15.62 -16.62 11.24
CA ARG A 277 -14.31 -17.17 10.89
C ARG A 277 -13.83 -16.71 9.52
N LEU A 278 -14.71 -16.71 8.51
CA LEU A 278 -14.39 -16.20 7.18
C LEU A 278 -14.10 -14.69 7.20
N SER A 279 -14.91 -13.91 7.91
CA SER A 279 -14.65 -12.47 8.09
C SER A 279 -13.31 -12.22 8.78
N HIS A 280 -13.02 -12.96 9.85
CA HIS A 280 -11.74 -12.88 10.55
C HIS A 280 -10.56 -13.23 9.63
N ALA A 281 -10.67 -14.33 8.88
CA ALA A 281 -9.63 -14.76 7.95
C ALA A 281 -9.37 -13.71 6.86
N LEU A 282 -10.41 -13.05 6.34
CA LEU A 282 -10.29 -11.97 5.37
C LEU A 282 -9.60 -10.73 5.97
N VAL A 283 -10.04 -10.26 7.14
CA VAL A 283 -9.45 -9.08 7.82
C VAL A 283 -7.99 -9.32 8.20
N LYS A 284 -7.66 -10.52 8.70
CA LYS A 284 -6.30 -10.88 9.13
C LYS A 284 -5.40 -11.41 8.00
N GLY A 285 -5.96 -11.71 6.82
CA GLY A 285 -5.21 -12.25 5.70
C GLY A 285 -4.75 -13.72 5.90
N ILE A 286 -5.55 -14.54 6.60
CA ILE A 286 -5.26 -15.94 6.92
C ILE A 286 -5.74 -16.87 5.79
N THR A 287 -4.81 -17.62 5.18
CA THR A 287 -5.10 -18.53 4.06
C THR A 287 -5.31 -19.99 4.47
N GLU A 288 -4.93 -20.37 5.69
CA GLU A 288 -4.82 -21.77 6.12
C GLU A 288 -6.17 -22.49 6.20
N PHE A 289 -7.19 -21.85 6.76
CA PHE A 289 -8.51 -22.46 7.00
C PHE A 289 -9.59 -22.04 6.00
N VAL A 290 -9.29 -21.08 5.12
CA VAL A 290 -10.30 -20.42 4.29
C VAL A 290 -11.05 -21.40 3.39
N VAL A 291 -10.38 -22.42 2.86
CA VAL A 291 -11.01 -23.43 1.99
C VAL A 291 -12.00 -24.28 2.77
N ALA A 292 -11.62 -24.76 3.95
CA ALA A 292 -12.49 -25.57 4.81
C ALA A 292 -13.70 -24.77 5.29
N ASP A 293 -13.51 -23.52 5.71
CA ASP A 293 -14.59 -22.64 6.14
C ASP A 293 -15.52 -22.28 4.97
N THR A 294 -14.97 -22.07 3.78
CA THR A 294 -15.76 -21.80 2.57
C THR A 294 -16.62 -23.01 2.21
N GLU A 295 -16.09 -24.23 2.31
CA GLU A 295 -16.84 -25.46 2.07
C GLU A 295 -17.95 -25.68 3.10
N GLU A 296 -17.69 -25.40 4.38
CA GLU A 296 -18.70 -25.51 5.43
C GLU A 296 -19.90 -24.58 5.17
N VAL A 297 -19.64 -23.31 4.79
CA VAL A 297 -20.72 -22.41 4.36
C VAL A 297 -21.41 -22.94 3.10
N ARG A 298 -20.65 -23.39 2.10
CA ARG A 298 -21.20 -23.92 0.86
C ARG A 298 -22.17 -25.07 1.12
N ALA A 299 -21.77 -26.05 1.92
CA ALA A 299 -22.60 -27.21 2.28
C ALA A 299 -23.85 -26.80 3.08
N LYS A 300 -23.71 -25.85 4.02
CA LYS A 300 -24.85 -25.30 4.77
C LYS A 300 -25.86 -24.62 3.84
N LEU A 301 -25.39 -23.76 2.93
CA LEU A 301 -26.23 -23.06 1.96
C LEU A 301 -26.85 -24.02 0.94
N GLU A 302 -26.13 -25.05 0.51
CA GLU A 302 -26.65 -26.11 -0.38
C GLU A 302 -27.81 -26.87 0.28
N ALA A 303 -27.69 -27.22 1.58
CA ALA A 303 -28.78 -27.84 2.33
C ALA A 303 -30.01 -26.93 2.47
N GLU A 304 -29.83 -25.61 2.43
CA GLU A 304 -30.90 -24.61 2.38
C GLU A 304 -31.42 -24.34 0.95
N GLY A 305 -30.90 -25.03 -0.07
CA GLY A 305 -31.29 -24.87 -1.48
C GLY A 305 -30.74 -23.60 -2.14
N LYS A 306 -29.70 -22.97 -1.57
CA LYS A 306 -29.06 -21.78 -2.12
C LYS A 306 -27.87 -22.16 -3.03
N PRO A 307 -27.60 -21.38 -4.10
CA PRO A 307 -26.52 -21.67 -5.02
C PRO A 307 -25.14 -21.43 -4.37
N PRO A 308 -24.06 -22.10 -4.82
CA PRO A 308 -22.70 -21.88 -4.33
C PRO A 308 -22.25 -20.42 -4.39
N LEU A 309 -22.79 -19.65 -5.34
CA LEU A 309 -22.52 -18.21 -5.48
C LEU A 309 -22.93 -17.40 -4.24
N ALA A 310 -23.93 -17.86 -3.48
CA ALA A 310 -24.39 -17.20 -2.26
C ALA A 310 -23.32 -17.18 -1.15
N VAL A 311 -22.33 -18.09 -1.18
CA VAL A 311 -21.17 -18.03 -0.29
C VAL A 311 -20.35 -16.77 -0.54
N ILE A 312 -20.19 -16.40 -1.82
CA ILE A 312 -19.42 -15.22 -2.18
C ILE A 312 -20.20 -13.96 -1.85
N GLU A 313 -21.47 -13.89 -2.26
CA GLU A 313 -22.34 -12.74 -2.06
C GLU A 313 -22.69 -12.48 -0.59
N GLY A 314 -22.64 -13.51 0.26
CA GLY A 314 -22.92 -13.42 1.68
C GLY A 314 -21.65 -13.21 2.50
N PRO A 315 -21.14 -14.25 3.19
CA PRO A 315 -20.10 -14.08 4.21
C PRO A 315 -18.77 -13.56 3.67
N LEU A 316 -18.35 -13.97 2.46
CA LEU A 316 -17.08 -13.49 1.89
C LEU A 316 -17.16 -11.98 1.55
N MET A 317 -18.26 -11.53 0.96
CA MET A 317 -18.48 -10.10 0.69
C MET A 317 -18.67 -9.27 1.95
N ALA A 318 -19.33 -9.82 2.98
CA ALA A 318 -19.41 -9.16 4.28
C ALA A 318 -18.02 -8.90 4.86
N GLY A 319 -17.13 -9.90 4.84
CA GLY A 319 -15.74 -9.73 5.29
C GLY A 319 -14.95 -8.73 4.44
N MET A 320 -15.12 -8.75 3.11
CA MET A 320 -14.48 -7.76 2.23
C MET A 320 -15.01 -6.34 2.42
N SER A 321 -16.27 -6.16 2.80
CA SER A 321 -16.82 -4.85 3.16
C SER A 321 -16.11 -4.28 4.38
N VAL A 322 -15.88 -5.09 5.41
CA VAL A 322 -15.12 -4.68 6.61
C VAL A 322 -13.71 -4.26 6.24
N VAL A 323 -13.02 -5.02 5.38
CA VAL A 323 -11.69 -4.65 4.85
C VAL A 323 -11.73 -3.29 4.14
N GLY A 324 -12.75 -3.06 3.31
CA GLY A 324 -12.97 -1.80 2.60
C GLY A 324 -13.18 -0.62 3.55
N ASP A 325 -14.02 -0.80 4.58
CA ASP A 325 -14.31 0.22 5.60
C ASP A 325 -13.06 0.57 6.41
N LEU A 326 -12.29 -0.44 6.84
CA LEU A 326 -11.05 -0.25 7.58
C LEU A 326 -9.98 0.47 6.74
N PHE A 327 -9.83 0.09 5.46
CA PHE A 327 -8.90 0.74 4.55
C PHE A 327 -9.31 2.19 4.25
N GLY A 328 -10.60 2.43 3.97
CA GLY A 328 -11.15 3.77 3.74
C GLY A 328 -11.01 4.70 4.96
N ALA A 329 -11.07 4.13 6.17
CA ALA A 329 -10.84 4.86 7.41
C ALA A 329 -9.34 5.05 7.75
N GLY A 330 -8.41 4.53 6.94
CA GLY A 330 -6.96 4.57 7.20
C GLY A 330 -6.51 3.68 8.37
N LYS A 331 -7.34 2.74 8.81
CA LYS A 331 -7.09 1.82 9.94
C LYS A 331 -6.47 0.49 9.51
N MET A 332 -6.49 0.23 8.21
CA MET A 332 -5.82 -0.86 7.53
C MET A 332 -4.99 -0.28 6.39
N PHE A 333 -3.83 -0.88 6.13
CA PHE A 333 -2.85 -0.43 5.15
C PHE A 333 -2.86 -1.32 3.91
N LEU A 334 -2.32 -0.79 2.80
CA LEU A 334 -2.33 -1.48 1.51
C LEU A 334 -1.76 -2.91 1.56
N PRO A 335 -0.65 -3.22 2.26
CA PRO A 335 -0.17 -4.61 2.37
C PRO A 335 -1.18 -5.57 2.99
N GLN A 336 -1.96 -5.11 3.97
CA GLN A 336 -3.02 -5.91 4.60
C GLN A 336 -4.17 -6.17 3.63
N VAL A 337 -4.60 -5.16 2.85
CA VAL A 337 -5.64 -5.31 1.82
C VAL A 337 -5.22 -6.32 0.75
N VAL A 338 -3.95 -6.31 0.34
CA VAL A 338 -3.41 -7.29 -0.62
C VAL A 338 -3.48 -8.72 -0.06
N LYS A 339 -3.17 -8.90 1.24
CA LYS A 339 -3.33 -10.21 1.90
C LYS A 339 -4.81 -10.63 1.96
N SER A 340 -5.73 -9.74 2.30
CA SER A 340 -7.18 -10.01 2.31
C SER A 340 -7.67 -10.46 0.93
N ALA A 341 -7.24 -9.77 -0.14
CA ALA A 341 -7.59 -10.13 -1.52
C ALA A 341 -7.09 -11.53 -1.91
N ARG A 342 -5.94 -11.97 -1.37
CA ARG A 342 -5.42 -13.33 -1.59
C ARG A 342 -6.29 -14.38 -0.90
N VAL A 343 -6.72 -14.14 0.34
CA VAL A 343 -7.65 -15.02 1.06
C VAL A 343 -8.96 -15.16 0.28
N MET A 344 -9.51 -14.03 -0.19
CA MET A 344 -10.70 -14.00 -1.03
C MET A 344 -10.52 -14.83 -2.31
N LYS A 345 -9.41 -14.64 -3.03
CA LYS A 345 -9.12 -15.38 -4.27
C LYS A 345 -9.07 -16.90 -4.03
N GLN A 346 -8.48 -17.34 -2.92
CA GLN A 346 -8.39 -18.76 -2.57
C GLN A 346 -9.76 -19.35 -2.23
N ALA A 347 -10.60 -18.60 -1.49
CA ALA A 347 -11.98 -18.99 -1.20
C ALA A 347 -12.81 -19.14 -2.49
N VAL A 348 -12.74 -18.14 -3.38
CA VAL A 348 -13.46 -18.15 -4.65
C VAL A 348 -12.98 -19.30 -5.56
N ALA A 349 -11.67 -19.54 -5.61
CA ALA A 349 -11.11 -20.65 -6.40
C ALA A 349 -11.68 -22.02 -6.00
N HIS A 350 -11.94 -22.23 -4.70
CA HIS A 350 -12.60 -23.43 -4.20
C HIS A 350 -14.05 -23.57 -4.70
N LEU A 351 -14.76 -22.45 -4.86
CA LEU A 351 -16.16 -22.43 -5.28
C LEU A 351 -16.36 -22.60 -6.80
N ILE A 352 -15.35 -22.33 -7.62
CA ILE A 352 -15.45 -22.36 -9.10
C ILE A 352 -16.06 -23.69 -9.61
N PRO A 353 -15.57 -24.88 -9.23
CA PRO A 353 -16.11 -26.13 -9.75
C PRO A 353 -17.59 -26.34 -9.41
N TYR A 354 -18.02 -25.92 -8.22
CA TYR A 354 -19.42 -26.01 -7.79
C TYR A 354 -20.31 -25.03 -8.53
N ILE A 355 -19.82 -23.81 -8.77
CA ILE A 355 -20.53 -22.81 -9.56
C ILE A 355 -20.72 -23.33 -10.99
N GLU A 356 -19.69 -23.91 -11.62
CA GLU A 356 -19.79 -24.48 -12.96
C GLU A 356 -20.79 -25.64 -13.04
N ALA A 357 -20.74 -26.57 -12.07
CA ALA A 357 -21.69 -27.68 -11.97
C ALA A 357 -23.14 -27.19 -11.79
N GLU A 358 -23.35 -26.17 -10.95
CA GLU A 358 -24.66 -25.58 -10.73
C GLU A 358 -25.19 -24.87 -11.98
N LYS A 359 -24.33 -24.13 -12.70
CA LYS A 359 -24.67 -23.51 -13.99
C LYS A 359 -25.11 -24.55 -15.03
N LEU A 360 -24.41 -25.68 -15.11
CA LEU A 360 -24.78 -26.81 -15.98
C LEU A 360 -26.15 -27.42 -15.60
N ARG A 361 -26.43 -27.53 -14.29
CA ARG A 361 -27.66 -28.14 -13.76
C ARG A 361 -28.90 -27.25 -13.90
N THR A 362 -28.74 -25.95 -13.68
CA THR A 362 -29.84 -24.99 -13.57
C THR A 362 -29.99 -24.10 -14.80
N GLY A 363 -29.01 -24.11 -15.71
CA GLY A 363 -28.91 -23.12 -16.78
C GLY A 363 -28.64 -21.70 -16.25
N ALA A 364 -28.27 -21.55 -14.97
CA ALA A 364 -27.96 -20.26 -14.37
C ALA A 364 -26.81 -19.59 -15.14
N SER A 365 -27.01 -18.34 -15.54
CA SER A 365 -25.99 -17.52 -16.20
C SER A 365 -25.26 -16.66 -15.16
N SER A 366 -24.13 -16.04 -15.53
CA SER A 366 -23.47 -15.05 -14.68
C SER A 366 -24.44 -13.93 -14.29
N LYS A 367 -24.15 -13.18 -13.22
CA LYS A 367 -24.95 -11.98 -12.84
C LYS A 367 -24.99 -10.90 -13.92
N GLY A 368 -24.15 -11.06 -14.93
CA GLY A 368 -23.85 -10.11 -15.97
C GLY A 368 -22.38 -10.22 -16.32
N ARG A 369 -22.08 -9.72 -17.50
CA ARG A 369 -20.77 -9.63 -18.11
C ARG A 369 -20.39 -8.17 -18.18
N ILE A 370 -19.20 -7.86 -17.70
CA ILE A 370 -18.70 -6.49 -17.59
C ILE A 370 -17.41 -6.40 -18.40
N ILE A 371 -17.36 -5.45 -19.33
CA ILE A 371 -16.10 -5.06 -19.97
C ILE A 371 -15.37 -4.12 -19.04
N MET A 372 -14.10 -4.35 -18.75
CA MET A 372 -13.23 -3.44 -18.02
C MET A 372 -12.07 -3.00 -18.92
N ALA A 373 -11.79 -1.70 -18.98
CA ALA A 373 -10.69 -1.18 -19.79
C ALA A 373 -10.07 0.07 -19.16
N THR A 374 -8.74 0.20 -19.24
CA THR A 374 -8.08 1.50 -19.04
C THR A 374 -8.08 2.22 -20.39
N VAL A 375 -8.62 3.45 -20.40
CA VAL A 375 -8.87 4.20 -21.64
C VAL A 375 -7.60 4.53 -22.41
N LYS A 376 -7.76 4.87 -23.70
CA LYS A 376 -6.66 5.26 -24.58
C LYS A 376 -5.79 6.35 -23.95
N GLY A 377 -4.48 6.21 -24.12
CA GLY A 377 -3.51 7.17 -23.59
C GLY A 377 -3.17 6.98 -22.11
N ASP A 378 -3.80 6.01 -21.43
CA ASP A 378 -3.55 5.71 -20.03
C ASP A 378 -3.05 4.28 -19.83
N VAL A 379 -2.08 4.12 -18.92
CA VAL A 379 -1.44 2.84 -18.57
C VAL A 379 -1.75 2.39 -17.15
N HIS A 380 -2.40 3.23 -16.35
CA HIS A 380 -2.61 2.95 -14.94
C HIS A 380 -3.80 2.00 -14.77
N ASP A 381 -3.54 0.80 -14.26
CA ASP A 381 -4.51 -0.31 -14.23
C ASP A 381 -4.66 -0.98 -12.88
N ILE A 382 -3.87 -0.61 -11.87
CA ILE A 382 -3.94 -1.21 -10.53
C ILE A 382 -5.36 -1.16 -9.98
N GLY A 383 -6.01 0.01 -10.02
CA GLY A 383 -7.39 0.17 -9.56
C GLY A 383 -8.39 -0.67 -10.36
N LYS A 384 -8.27 -0.68 -11.69
CA LYS A 384 -9.08 -1.53 -12.59
C LYS A 384 -8.94 -3.00 -12.23
N ASN A 385 -7.71 -3.48 -12.02
CA ASN A 385 -7.42 -4.88 -11.73
C ASN A 385 -8.02 -5.28 -10.37
N ILE A 386 -7.94 -4.40 -9.37
CA ILE A 386 -8.60 -4.62 -8.07
C ILE A 386 -10.12 -4.73 -8.26
N VAL A 387 -10.75 -3.78 -8.95
CA VAL A 387 -12.20 -3.81 -9.21
C VAL A 387 -12.60 -5.04 -10.02
N GLY A 388 -11.83 -5.41 -11.04
CA GLY A 388 -12.08 -6.60 -11.84
C GLY A 388 -12.01 -7.89 -11.02
N VAL A 389 -11.03 -7.99 -10.12
CA VAL A 389 -10.95 -9.11 -9.15
C VAL A 389 -12.18 -9.10 -8.23
N VAL A 390 -12.57 -7.94 -7.68
CA VAL A 390 -13.76 -7.82 -6.81
C VAL A 390 -15.04 -8.21 -7.55
N LEU A 391 -15.25 -7.71 -8.77
CA LEU A 391 -16.43 -8.06 -9.60
C LEU A 391 -16.46 -9.55 -9.96
N GLY A 392 -15.32 -10.12 -10.34
CA GLY A 392 -15.20 -11.55 -10.63
C GLY A 392 -15.50 -12.40 -9.39
N CYS A 393 -15.05 -11.97 -8.21
CA CYS A 393 -15.46 -12.58 -6.96
C CYS A 393 -16.99 -12.49 -6.79
N ASN A 394 -17.61 -11.36 -7.11
CA ASN A 394 -19.07 -11.16 -6.98
C ASN A 394 -19.96 -11.88 -8.01
N GLY A 395 -19.41 -12.80 -8.81
CA GLY A 395 -20.19 -13.61 -9.77
C GLY A 395 -20.47 -12.94 -11.11
N TYR A 396 -19.81 -11.81 -11.39
CA TYR A 396 -19.79 -11.20 -12.71
C TYR A 396 -18.72 -11.86 -13.59
N GLU A 397 -19.01 -11.99 -14.88
CA GLU A 397 -17.99 -12.35 -15.85
C GLU A 397 -17.26 -11.08 -16.29
N VAL A 398 -16.00 -10.95 -15.87
CA VAL A 398 -15.20 -9.75 -16.17
C VAL A 398 -14.30 -10.03 -17.36
N ILE A 399 -14.46 -9.23 -18.43
CA ILE A 399 -13.57 -9.24 -19.58
C ILE A 399 -12.70 -8.00 -19.52
N ASP A 400 -11.45 -8.20 -19.14
CA ASP A 400 -10.46 -7.14 -19.03
C ASP A 400 -9.72 -6.96 -20.36
N LEU A 401 -9.86 -5.77 -20.97
CA LEU A 401 -9.22 -5.43 -22.24
C LEU A 401 -7.80 -4.86 -22.07
N GLY A 402 -7.34 -4.68 -20.83
CA GLY A 402 -6.03 -4.15 -20.50
C GLY A 402 -5.97 -2.63 -20.51
N VAL A 403 -4.84 -2.10 -20.99
CA VAL A 403 -4.51 -0.66 -20.96
C VAL A 403 -4.42 -0.02 -22.33
N MET A 404 -4.49 1.32 -22.34
CA MET A 404 -4.47 2.14 -23.56
C MET A 404 -5.51 1.72 -24.60
N VAL A 405 -6.70 1.29 -24.15
CA VAL A 405 -7.69 0.67 -25.03
C VAL A 405 -8.50 1.75 -25.77
N PRO A 406 -8.52 1.75 -27.12
CA PRO A 406 -9.34 2.70 -27.89
C PRO A 406 -10.84 2.47 -27.71
N ALA A 407 -11.63 3.53 -27.74
CA ALA A 407 -13.09 3.48 -27.62
C ALA A 407 -13.75 2.45 -28.55
N ALA A 408 -13.32 2.40 -29.82
CA ALA A 408 -13.85 1.44 -30.80
C ALA A 408 -13.70 -0.02 -30.33
N LYS A 409 -12.54 -0.40 -29.79
CA LYS A 409 -12.26 -1.76 -29.30
C LYS A 409 -13.10 -2.09 -28.05
N ILE A 410 -13.29 -1.12 -27.16
CA ILE A 410 -14.13 -1.29 -25.96
C ILE A 410 -15.57 -1.61 -26.38
N LEU A 411 -16.10 -0.85 -27.33
CA LEU A 411 -17.48 -1.01 -27.78
C LEU A 411 -17.68 -2.25 -28.65
N GLU A 412 -16.69 -2.60 -29.47
CA GLU A 412 -16.70 -3.86 -30.24
C GLU A 412 -16.73 -5.06 -29.30
N ALA A 413 -15.83 -5.12 -28.31
CA ALA A 413 -15.81 -6.19 -27.31
C ALA A 413 -17.12 -6.23 -26.50
N ALA A 414 -17.69 -5.07 -26.15
CA ALA A 414 -18.96 -5.00 -25.45
C ALA A 414 -20.12 -5.61 -26.27
N LYS A 415 -20.12 -5.43 -27.59
CA LYS A 415 -21.11 -6.07 -28.48
C LYS A 415 -20.83 -7.55 -28.70
N GLU A 416 -19.58 -7.89 -29.02
CA GLU A 416 -19.13 -9.27 -29.26
C GLU A 416 -19.50 -10.18 -28.08
N HIS A 417 -19.26 -9.67 -26.87
CA HIS A 417 -19.52 -10.41 -25.66
C HIS A 417 -20.90 -10.10 -25.06
N GLY A 418 -21.73 -9.23 -25.63
CA GLY A 418 -23.04 -8.91 -25.06
C GLY A 418 -22.98 -8.42 -23.61
N ALA A 419 -22.05 -7.51 -23.32
CA ALA A 419 -21.83 -6.99 -21.98
C ALA A 419 -23.05 -6.24 -21.43
N GLN A 420 -23.33 -6.38 -20.13
CA GLN A 420 -24.38 -5.67 -19.42
C GLN A 420 -23.89 -4.42 -18.68
N ALA A 421 -22.57 -4.18 -18.62
CA ALA A 421 -21.98 -2.92 -18.19
C ALA A 421 -20.60 -2.72 -18.82
N ILE A 422 -20.15 -1.47 -18.92
CA ILE A 422 -18.79 -1.11 -19.35
C ILE A 422 -18.14 -0.29 -18.24
N GLY A 423 -16.98 -0.72 -17.74
CA GLY A 423 -16.18 0.00 -16.76
C GLY A 423 -14.91 0.57 -17.36
N LEU A 424 -14.71 1.88 -17.15
CA LEU A 424 -13.55 2.62 -17.62
C LEU A 424 -12.67 3.06 -16.45
N SER A 425 -11.36 2.89 -16.63
CA SER A 425 -10.34 3.35 -15.69
C SER A 425 -9.46 4.43 -16.31
N GLY A 426 -9.13 5.46 -15.53
CA GLY A 426 -8.27 6.55 -15.96
C GLY A 426 -7.72 7.34 -14.78
N LEU A 427 -6.40 7.53 -14.75
CA LEU A 427 -5.68 8.23 -13.70
C LEU A 427 -5.35 9.67 -14.09
N ILE A 428 -5.10 9.98 -15.37
CA ILE A 428 -4.65 11.31 -15.80
C ILE A 428 -5.80 12.15 -16.37
N THR A 429 -5.66 13.48 -16.36
CA THR A 429 -6.69 14.42 -16.86
C THR A 429 -7.13 14.13 -18.31
N PRO A 430 -6.22 13.82 -19.27
CA PRO A 430 -6.63 13.43 -20.62
C PRO A 430 -7.53 12.17 -20.67
N SER A 431 -7.39 11.26 -19.71
CA SER A 431 -8.21 10.05 -19.62
C SER A 431 -9.68 10.39 -19.36
N LEU A 432 -9.96 11.49 -18.67
CA LEU A 432 -11.33 11.94 -18.42
C LEU A 432 -12.02 12.41 -19.71
N GLU A 433 -11.26 13.07 -20.60
CA GLU A 433 -11.76 13.44 -21.93
C GLU A 433 -12.04 12.20 -22.78
N GLU A 434 -11.17 11.19 -22.72
CA GLU A 434 -11.39 9.91 -23.39
C GLU A 434 -12.59 9.15 -22.81
N MET A 435 -12.84 9.20 -21.49
CA MET A 435 -14.06 8.64 -20.89
C MET A 435 -15.33 9.34 -21.38
N SER A 436 -15.31 10.67 -21.48
CA SER A 436 -16.42 11.45 -22.07
C SER A 436 -16.61 11.10 -23.55
N HIS A 437 -15.53 10.91 -24.30
CA HIS A 437 -15.57 10.44 -25.68
C HIS A 437 -16.22 9.06 -25.81
N VAL A 438 -15.86 8.09 -24.95
CA VAL A 438 -16.50 6.77 -24.92
C VAL A 438 -17.99 6.89 -24.61
N ALA A 439 -18.40 7.72 -23.64
CA ALA A 439 -19.80 7.96 -23.31
C ALA A 439 -20.59 8.50 -24.51
N ALA A 440 -20.04 9.49 -25.22
CA ALA A 440 -20.64 10.05 -26.44
C ALA A 440 -20.75 9.00 -27.55
N GLU A 441 -19.75 8.12 -27.69
CA GLU A 441 -19.75 7.06 -28.68
C GLU A 441 -20.75 5.94 -28.34
N MET A 442 -20.89 5.60 -27.06
CA MET A 442 -21.94 4.69 -26.57
C MET A 442 -23.33 5.19 -26.95
N LYS A 443 -23.60 6.49 -26.75
CA LYS A 443 -24.85 7.13 -27.21
C LYS A 443 -25.01 7.06 -28.72
N ARG A 444 -23.97 7.42 -29.48
CA ARG A 444 -23.99 7.40 -30.95
C ARG A 444 -24.32 6.01 -31.51
N GLN A 445 -23.80 4.95 -30.87
CA GLN A 445 -24.02 3.56 -31.27
C GLN A 445 -25.25 2.91 -30.62
N GLY A 446 -26.04 3.66 -29.84
CA GLY A 446 -27.29 3.18 -29.26
C GLY A 446 -27.11 2.15 -28.14
N PHE A 447 -26.02 2.21 -27.37
CA PHE A 447 -25.88 1.38 -26.18
C PHE A 447 -26.93 1.77 -25.13
N SER A 448 -27.42 0.77 -24.39
CA SER A 448 -28.39 0.91 -23.32
C SER A 448 -27.86 0.43 -21.95
N VAL A 449 -26.60 0.04 -21.87
CA VAL A 449 -25.97 -0.54 -20.68
C VAL A 449 -25.31 0.53 -19.82
N PRO A 450 -25.28 0.41 -18.49
CA PRO A 450 -24.61 1.37 -17.61
C PRO A 450 -23.11 1.50 -17.91
N LEU A 451 -22.59 2.71 -17.71
CA LEU A 451 -21.19 3.06 -17.82
C LEU A 451 -20.63 3.31 -16.42
N LEU A 452 -19.57 2.61 -16.01
CA LEU A 452 -18.91 2.79 -14.72
C LEU A 452 -17.62 3.58 -14.92
N ILE A 453 -17.42 4.65 -14.14
CA ILE A 453 -16.25 5.52 -14.22
C ILE A 453 -15.39 5.40 -12.96
N GLY A 454 -14.12 5.05 -13.12
CA GLY A 454 -13.17 4.88 -12.01
C GLY A 454 -11.78 5.46 -12.29
N GLY A 455 -11.08 5.83 -11.21
CA GLY A 455 -9.67 6.27 -11.26
C GLY A 455 -9.38 7.50 -10.38
N ALA A 456 -8.10 7.79 -10.13
CA ALA A 456 -7.71 8.73 -9.08
C ALA A 456 -8.13 10.19 -9.32
N THR A 457 -8.33 10.58 -10.59
CA THR A 457 -8.77 11.92 -10.97
C THR A 457 -10.28 12.03 -11.17
N THR A 458 -11.03 10.92 -11.04
CA THR A 458 -12.49 10.96 -11.16
C THR A 458 -13.12 11.50 -9.88
N SER A 459 -14.22 12.23 -10.02
CA SER A 459 -15.01 12.73 -8.89
C SER A 459 -16.48 12.80 -9.28
N ARG A 460 -17.39 12.71 -8.30
CA ARG A 460 -18.84 12.80 -8.58
C ARG A 460 -19.21 14.06 -9.37
N ASN A 461 -18.61 15.20 -9.01
CA ASN A 461 -18.86 16.47 -9.71
C ASN A 461 -18.35 16.43 -11.15
N HIS A 462 -17.14 15.90 -11.38
CA HIS A 462 -16.61 15.80 -12.73
C HIS A 462 -17.48 14.87 -13.60
N THR A 463 -17.81 13.68 -13.10
CA THR A 463 -18.65 12.71 -13.83
C THR A 463 -20.01 13.30 -14.19
N ALA A 464 -20.68 13.96 -13.24
CA ALA A 464 -22.00 14.56 -13.46
C ALA A 464 -22.00 15.71 -14.48
N ILE A 465 -20.92 16.50 -14.55
CA ILE A 465 -20.84 17.69 -15.41
C ILE A 465 -20.25 17.37 -16.80
N LYS A 466 -19.29 16.44 -16.88
CA LYS A 466 -18.46 16.24 -18.08
C LYS A 466 -18.66 14.91 -18.79
N ILE A 467 -19.23 13.90 -18.13
CA ILE A 467 -19.38 12.56 -18.71
C ILE A 467 -20.86 12.21 -18.84
N ALA A 468 -21.63 12.28 -17.75
CA ALA A 468 -23.05 11.93 -17.73
C ALA A 468 -23.91 12.64 -18.80
N PRO A 469 -23.71 13.93 -19.15
CA PRO A 469 -24.50 14.57 -20.20
C PRO A 469 -24.33 13.98 -21.60
N HIS A 470 -23.28 13.20 -21.83
CA HIS A 470 -22.96 12.59 -23.11
C HIS A 470 -23.60 11.20 -23.31
N TYR A 471 -24.25 10.64 -22.29
CA TYR A 471 -24.86 9.31 -22.35
C TYR A 471 -26.21 9.27 -21.62
N ASP A 472 -27.20 8.62 -22.23
CA ASP A 472 -28.60 8.70 -21.75
C ASP A 472 -28.94 7.63 -20.69
N GLN A 473 -27.99 6.75 -20.34
CA GLN A 473 -28.13 5.69 -19.34
C GLN A 473 -27.32 6.01 -18.08
N PRO A 474 -27.45 5.23 -16.98
CA PRO A 474 -26.68 5.49 -15.76
C PRO A 474 -25.17 5.53 -16.00
N VAL A 475 -24.53 6.55 -15.40
CA VAL A 475 -23.07 6.81 -15.38
C VAL A 475 -22.57 7.00 -13.96
#